data_AF-A0A537K6I6-F1
#
_entry.id   AF-A0A537K6I6-F1
#
_cell.length_a   1.000
_cell.length_b   1.000
_cell.length_c   1.000
_cell.angle_alpha   90.00
_cell.angle_beta   90.00
_cell.angle_gamma   90.00
#
_symmetry.space_group_name_H-M   'P 1'
#
loop_
_entity.id
_entity.type
_entity.pdbx_description
1 polymer ?
#
loop_
_entity_poly.entity_id
_entity_poly.type
_entity_poly.pdbx_seq_one_letter_code
_entity_poly.pdbx_strand_id
1 'polypeptide(L)'
;MKKIYVFAGVAVLAMGLTYCSSSKKASKTAAVPKTTYSNVSTVIAGNCAPCHIPSKGGNKKPYDNYANVKADIDKVIHRIELNPTDKGFMPFKKTEKLPPDVIAVFKKFKEDGALEN
;
A
#
# COMPACT_ATOMS: atom_id res chain seq x y z
N MET A 1 22.99 11.65 66.54
CA MET A 1 23.10 10.43 67.37
C MET A 1 21.80 9.64 67.13
N LYS A 2 21.74 8.37 66.74
CA LYS A 2 22.49 7.19 67.16
C LYS A 2 22.18 6.04 66.19
N LYS A 3 23.24 5.48 65.63
CA LYS A 3 23.51 4.10 65.18
C LYS A 3 22.34 3.07 65.09
N ILE A 4 22.21 2.51 63.88
CA ILE A 4 22.31 1.07 63.51
C ILE A 4 21.33 0.06 64.16
N TYR A 5 20.52 -0.57 63.30
CA TYR A 5 20.17 -2.02 63.30
C TYR A 5 19.98 -2.42 61.82
N VAL A 6 20.97 -2.94 61.10
CA VAL A 6 21.48 -4.33 61.05
C VAL A 6 20.37 -5.38 60.84
N PHE A 7 20.34 -5.90 59.61
CA PHE A 7 20.11 -7.30 59.23
C PHE A 7 18.90 -8.03 59.85
N ALA A 8 17.78 -8.05 59.14
CA ALA A 8 16.89 -9.21 59.09
C ALA A 8 15.83 -8.99 57.99
N GLY A 9 16.11 -9.42 56.78
CA GLY A 9 15.12 -9.30 55.69
C GLY A 9 15.56 -9.89 54.35
N VAL A 10 16.64 -10.67 54.33
CA VAL A 10 17.08 -11.43 53.16
C VAL A 10 16.49 -12.83 53.29
N ALA A 11 15.19 -13.01 53.01
CA ALA A 11 14.62 -14.36 52.93
C ALA A 11 13.22 -14.50 52.29
N VAL A 12 12.57 -13.45 51.77
CA VAL A 12 11.17 -13.58 51.29
C VAL A 12 10.98 -13.21 49.81
N LEU A 13 12.01 -12.74 49.10
CA LEU A 13 11.87 -12.29 47.70
C LEU A 13 12.22 -13.34 46.63
N ALA A 14 12.07 -14.63 46.92
CA ALA A 14 12.55 -15.71 46.03
C ALA A 14 11.47 -16.64 45.45
N MET A 15 10.17 -16.32 45.53
CA MET A 15 9.11 -17.26 45.12
C MET A 15 7.98 -16.66 44.26
N GLY A 16 8.24 -15.58 43.51
CA GLY A 16 7.22 -14.92 42.67
C GLY A 16 7.41 -14.98 41.15
N LEU A 17 8.48 -15.58 40.61
CA LEU A 17 8.91 -15.36 39.22
C LEU A 17 8.78 -16.58 38.29
N THR A 18 8.00 -17.61 38.63
CA THR A 18 7.90 -18.84 37.81
C THR A 18 6.71 -18.91 36.85
N TYR A 19 5.91 -17.84 36.70
CA TYR A 19 4.75 -17.86 35.78
C TYR A 19 4.74 -16.78 34.70
N CYS A 20 5.91 -16.29 34.29
CA CYS A 20 6.02 -15.56 33.02
C CYS A 20 6.31 -16.52 31.87
N SER A 21 5.35 -17.42 31.58
CA SER A 21 5.31 -18.14 30.31
C SER A 21 5.03 -17.14 29.19
N SER A 22 6.06 -16.43 28.75
CA SER A 22 6.04 -15.61 27.55
C SER A 22 5.93 -16.56 26.36
N SER A 23 4.69 -17.00 26.12
CA SER A 23 4.29 -17.68 24.90
C SER A 23 4.40 -16.66 23.78
N LYS A 24 5.63 -16.48 23.26
CA LYS A 24 5.82 -15.99 21.89
C LYS A 24 5.25 -17.06 20.96
N LYS A 25 3.92 -17.11 20.86
CA LYS A 25 3.29 -17.58 19.64
C LYS A 25 3.77 -16.61 18.58
N ALA A 26 4.73 -17.05 17.77
CA ALA A 26 5.04 -16.42 16.51
C ALA A 26 3.74 -16.40 15.72
N SER A 27 3.02 -15.28 15.79
CA SER A 27 1.96 -14.97 14.86
C SER A 27 2.65 -15.01 13.50
N LYS A 28 2.36 -16.03 12.70
CA LYS A 28 2.63 -15.97 11.27
C LYS A 28 1.84 -14.76 10.80
N THR A 29 2.48 -13.60 10.72
CA THR A 29 1.92 -12.43 10.05
C THR A 29 1.55 -12.92 8.67
N ALA A 30 0.24 -13.09 8.42
CA ALA A 30 -0.25 -13.41 7.10
C ALA A 30 0.34 -12.36 6.16
N ALA A 31 1.02 -12.81 5.11
CA ALA A 31 1.59 -11.89 4.14
C ALA A 31 0.44 -11.04 3.58
N VAL A 32 0.57 -9.71 3.68
CA VAL A 32 -0.40 -8.80 3.10
C VAL A 32 -0.46 -9.10 1.59
N PRO A 33 -1.65 -9.31 1.01
CA PRO A 33 -1.77 -9.62 -0.41
C PRO A 33 -1.17 -8.47 -1.23
N LYS A 34 -0.32 -8.82 -2.20
CA LYS A 34 0.30 -7.85 -3.11
C LYS A 34 -0.66 -7.47 -4.22
N THR A 35 -0.52 -6.24 -4.71
CA THR A 35 -1.22 -5.74 -5.88
C THR A 35 -0.43 -6.08 -7.14
N THR A 36 -1.09 -6.69 -8.11
CA THR A 36 -0.49 -7.11 -9.38
C THR A 36 -1.16 -6.39 -10.55
N TYR A 37 -0.66 -6.65 -11.77
CA TYR A 37 -1.22 -6.04 -12.96
C TYR A 37 -2.72 -6.36 -13.14
N SER A 38 -3.18 -7.52 -12.67
CA SER A 38 -4.61 -7.91 -12.72
C SER A 38 -5.53 -6.93 -11.97
N ASN A 39 -5.07 -6.40 -10.83
CA ASN A 39 -5.83 -5.42 -10.05
C ASN A 39 -5.87 -4.08 -10.80
N VAL A 40 -4.72 -3.67 -11.34
CA VAL A 40 -4.58 -2.39 -12.05
C VAL A 40 -5.33 -2.38 -13.38
N SER A 41 -5.30 -3.49 -14.12
CA SER A 41 -5.97 -3.62 -15.42
C SER A 41 -7.49 -3.48 -15.29
N THR A 42 -8.08 -3.99 -14.21
CA THR A 42 -9.50 -3.81 -13.87
C THR A 42 -9.84 -2.33 -13.70
N VAL A 43 -9.00 -1.60 -12.97
CA VAL A 43 -9.18 -0.16 -12.74
C VAL A 43 -8.99 0.65 -14.03
N ILE A 44 -8.01 0.30 -14.86
CA ILE A 44 -7.75 0.91 -16.17
C ILE A 44 -8.95 0.73 -17.11
N ALA A 45 -9.51 -0.47 -17.16
CA ALA A 45 -10.69 -0.77 -17.98
C ALA A 45 -11.88 0.12 -17.62
N GLY A 46 -12.10 0.39 -16.33
CA GLY A 46 -13.21 1.23 -15.86
C GLY A 46 -12.98 2.74 -15.94
N ASN A 47 -11.73 3.21 -15.87
CA ASN A 47 -11.44 4.63 -15.66
C ASN A 47 -10.58 5.30 -16.74
N CYS A 48 -9.87 4.52 -17.55
CA CYS A 48 -8.92 5.04 -18.54
C CYS A 48 -9.37 4.78 -19.98
N ALA A 49 -10.31 3.84 -20.18
CA ALA A 49 -11.14 3.82 -21.39
C ALA A 49 -12.00 5.09 -21.45
N PRO A 50 -12.21 5.72 -22.62
CA PRO A 50 -11.89 5.24 -23.96
C PRO A 50 -10.52 5.70 -24.51
N CYS A 51 -9.70 6.41 -23.74
CA CYS A 51 -8.50 7.06 -24.30
C CYS A 51 -7.29 6.13 -24.42
N HIS A 52 -7.12 5.21 -23.48
CA HIS A 52 -5.93 4.36 -23.33
C HIS A 52 -6.15 2.88 -23.67
N ILE A 53 -7.32 2.52 -24.24
CA ILE A 53 -7.64 1.15 -24.66
C ILE A 53 -7.98 1.15 -26.15
N PRO A 54 -7.08 0.68 -27.04
CA PRO A 54 -7.28 0.71 -28.49
C PRO A 54 -8.58 0.03 -28.95
N SER A 55 -8.92 -1.12 -28.37
CA SER A 55 -10.16 -1.86 -28.70
C SER A 55 -11.44 -1.08 -28.33
N LYS A 56 -11.33 -0.01 -27.55
CA LYS A 56 -12.43 0.92 -27.19
C LYS A 56 -12.32 2.27 -27.89
N GLY A 57 -11.52 2.36 -28.97
CA GLY A 57 -11.29 3.60 -29.72
C GLY A 57 -10.19 4.49 -29.16
N GLY A 58 -9.34 3.96 -28.28
CA GLY A 58 -8.22 4.69 -27.69
C GLY A 58 -7.13 5.02 -28.69
N ASN A 59 -6.67 6.27 -28.66
CA ASN A 59 -5.59 6.78 -29.51
C ASN A 59 -4.39 7.29 -28.70
N LYS A 60 -4.40 7.10 -27.37
CA LYS A 60 -3.24 7.35 -26.51
C LYS A 60 -2.48 6.04 -26.29
N LYS A 61 -1.30 6.14 -25.67
CA LYS A 61 -0.47 4.95 -25.37
C LYS A 61 -1.33 3.87 -24.70
N PRO A 62 -1.35 2.63 -25.21
CA PRO A 62 -2.22 1.59 -24.69
C PRO A 62 -1.81 1.18 -23.28
N TYR A 63 -2.77 1.09 -22.35
CA TYR A 63 -2.54 0.63 -20.98
C TYR A 63 -3.29 -0.68 -20.66
N ASP A 64 -3.89 -1.30 -21.67
CA ASP A 64 -4.41 -2.67 -21.66
C ASP A 64 -3.31 -3.74 -21.81
N ASN A 65 -2.06 -3.40 -21.45
CA ASN A 65 -0.96 -4.34 -21.31
C ASN A 65 -0.03 -3.94 -20.15
N TYR A 66 0.60 -4.94 -19.52
CA TYR A 66 1.48 -4.78 -18.38
C TYR A 66 2.72 -3.92 -18.69
N ALA A 67 3.38 -4.18 -19.82
CA ALA A 67 4.64 -3.52 -20.17
C ALA A 67 4.52 -1.98 -20.17
N ASN A 68 3.46 -1.45 -20.77
CA ASN A 68 3.23 -0.01 -20.82
C ASN A 68 2.87 0.58 -19.46
N VAL A 69 2.06 -0.13 -18.66
CA VAL A 69 1.66 0.33 -17.33
C VAL A 69 2.86 0.36 -16.39
N LYS A 70 3.68 -0.69 -16.38
CA LYS A 70 4.91 -0.74 -15.60
C LYS A 70 5.88 0.36 -16.00
N ALA A 71 6.11 0.56 -17.29
CA ALA A 71 7.04 1.57 -17.79
C ALA A 71 6.63 3.00 -17.41
N ASP A 72 5.33 3.27 -17.31
CA ASP A 72 4.80 4.62 -17.08
C ASP A 72 4.20 4.82 -15.68
N ILE A 73 4.31 3.86 -14.75
CA ILE A 73 3.53 3.88 -13.50
C ILE A 73 3.68 5.18 -12.71
N ASP A 74 4.89 5.73 -12.63
CA ASP A 74 5.14 7.03 -11.98
C ASP A 74 4.42 8.19 -12.68
N LYS A 75 4.45 8.19 -14.01
CA LYS A 75 3.77 9.20 -14.82
C LYS A 75 2.25 9.06 -14.71
N VAL A 76 1.74 7.84 -14.68
CA VAL A 76 0.30 7.58 -14.49
C VAL A 76 -0.14 8.13 -13.15
N ILE A 77 0.55 7.75 -12.06
CA ILE A 77 0.26 8.23 -10.70
C ILE A 77 0.29 9.76 -10.65
N HIS A 78 1.36 10.38 -11.14
CA HIS A 78 1.49 11.83 -11.15
C HIS A 78 0.28 12.51 -11.81
N ARG A 79 -0.17 12.01 -12.97
CA ARG A 79 -1.23 12.66 -13.75
C ARG A 79 -2.63 12.47 -13.18
N ILE A 80 -2.91 11.33 -12.56
CA ILE A 80 -4.22 11.07 -11.93
C ILE A 80 -4.37 11.75 -10.56
N GLU A 81 -3.25 12.18 -9.96
CA GLU A 81 -3.22 12.93 -8.71
C GLU A 81 -3.36 14.44 -8.88
N LEU A 82 -3.19 14.96 -10.10
CA LEU A 82 -3.41 16.37 -10.42
C LEU A 82 -4.85 16.79 -10.12
N ASN A 83 -5.09 18.09 -9.93
CA ASN A 83 -6.45 18.63 -9.84
C ASN A 83 -7.02 18.85 -11.25
N PRO A 84 -8.35 18.85 -11.43
CA PRO A 84 -8.96 18.96 -12.76
C PRO A 84 -8.56 20.23 -13.55
N THR A 85 -8.19 21.30 -12.86
CA THR A 85 -7.70 22.56 -13.45
C THR A 85 -6.23 22.55 -13.83
N ASP A 86 -5.47 21.56 -13.35
CA ASP A 86 -4.03 21.52 -13.55
C ASP A 86 -3.68 20.97 -14.94
N LYS A 87 -2.72 21.60 -15.60
CA LYS A 87 -2.25 21.17 -16.91
C LYS A 87 -1.73 19.74 -16.83
N GLY A 88 -2.34 18.85 -17.62
CA GLY A 88 -1.92 17.46 -17.72
C GLY A 88 -2.76 16.48 -16.89
N PHE A 89 -3.76 16.96 -16.14
CA PHE A 89 -4.73 16.15 -15.41
C PHE A 89 -5.28 14.99 -16.25
N MET A 90 -5.45 13.84 -15.61
CA MET A 90 -6.10 12.68 -16.20
C MET A 90 -7.13 12.05 -15.24
N PRO A 91 -8.26 11.54 -15.77
CA PRO A 91 -8.66 11.56 -17.18
C PRO A 91 -9.04 12.96 -17.68
N PHE A 92 -8.48 13.39 -18.82
CA PHE A 92 -8.59 14.77 -19.33
C PHE A 92 -10.03 15.24 -19.59
N LYS A 93 -10.96 14.31 -19.86
CA LYS A 93 -12.38 14.62 -20.11
C LYS A 93 -13.24 14.65 -18.84
N LYS A 94 -12.69 14.27 -17.68
CA LYS A 94 -13.42 14.34 -16.40
C LYS A 94 -13.21 15.69 -15.74
N THR A 95 -14.26 16.21 -15.10
CA THR A 95 -14.22 17.43 -14.30
C THR A 95 -13.89 17.16 -12.83
N GLU A 96 -13.88 15.89 -12.43
CA GLU A 96 -13.64 15.43 -11.06
C GLU A 96 -12.46 14.47 -11.04
N LYS A 97 -11.75 14.44 -9.90
CA LYS A 97 -10.64 13.52 -9.67
C LYS A 97 -11.13 12.08 -9.62
N LEU A 98 -10.24 11.14 -9.92
CA LEU A 98 -10.51 9.74 -9.64
C LEU A 98 -10.70 9.55 -8.12
N PRO A 99 -11.58 8.61 -7.71
CA PRO A 99 -11.73 8.26 -6.31
C PRO A 99 -10.39 7.91 -5.64
N PRO A 100 -10.18 8.24 -4.36
CA PRO A 100 -8.92 7.97 -3.67
C PRO A 100 -8.52 6.49 -3.64
N ASP A 101 -9.50 5.59 -3.53
CA ASP A 101 -9.33 4.13 -3.57
C ASP A 101 -8.84 3.66 -4.94
N VAL A 102 -9.34 4.24 -6.03
CA VAL A 102 -8.86 3.99 -7.40
C VAL A 102 -7.39 4.39 -7.55
N ILE A 103 -7.00 5.58 -7.05
CA ILE A 103 -5.61 6.04 -7.10
C ILE A 103 -4.72 5.16 -6.21
N ALA A 104 -5.22 4.70 -5.07
CA ALA A 104 -4.49 3.84 -4.14
C ALA A 104 -4.06 2.51 -4.78
N VAL A 105 -4.85 1.95 -5.71
CA VAL A 105 -4.48 0.73 -6.44
C VAL A 105 -3.19 0.93 -7.26
N PHE A 106 -3.06 2.06 -7.96
CA PHE A 106 -1.84 2.35 -8.73
C PHE A 106 -0.62 2.56 -7.84
N LYS A 107 -0.80 3.25 -6.71
CA LYS A 107 0.27 3.45 -5.71
C LYS A 107 0.72 2.13 -5.11
N LYS A 108 -0.24 1.31 -4.66
CA LYS A 108 0.03 0.00 -4.07
C LYS A 108 0.73 -0.92 -5.06
N PHE A 109 0.31 -0.92 -6.33
CA PHE A 109 0.99 -1.64 -7.40
C PHE A 109 2.44 -1.22 -7.57
N LYS A 110 2.73 0.09 -7.58
CA LYS A 110 4.10 0.61 -7.61
C LYS A 110 4.89 0.17 -6.38
N GLU A 111 4.32 0.34 -5.19
CA GLU A 111 4.94 -0.05 -3.91
C GLU A 111 5.26 -1.54 -3.83
N ASP A 112 4.38 -2.39 -4.38
CA ASP A 112 4.56 -3.84 -4.42
C ASP A 112 5.57 -4.28 -5.49
N GLY A 113 6.13 -3.34 -6.27
CA GLY A 113 7.20 -3.59 -7.24
C GLY A 113 6.74 -3.68 -8.70
N ALA A 114 5.53 -3.19 -9.01
CA ALA A 114 4.90 -3.28 -10.31
C ALA A 114 4.92 -4.72 -10.86
N LEU A 115 4.33 -5.65 -10.11
CA LEU A 115 4.35 -7.09 -10.38
C LEU A 115 3.34 -7.48 -11.46
N GLU A 116 3.76 -8.29 -12.42
CA GLU A 116 2.83 -8.80 -13.43
C GLU A 116 1.79 -9.75 -12.83
N ASN A 117 2.26 -10.70 -12.00
CA ASN A 117 1.47 -11.77 -11.38
C ASN A 117 1.83 -11.96 -9.91
#